data_AF-A0A9E1ALM1-F1
#
_entry.id   AF-A0A9E1ALM1-F1
#
_cell.length_a   1.000
_cell.length_b   1.000
_cell.length_c   1.000
_cell.angle_alpha   90.00
_cell.angle_beta   90.00
_cell.angle_gamma   90.00
#
_symmetry.space_group_name_H-M   'P 1'
#
loop_
_entity.id
_entity.type
_entity.pdbx_description
1 polymer ?
#
loop_
_entity_poly.entity_id
_entity_poly.type
_entity_poly.pdbx_seq_one_letter_code
_entity_poly.pdbx_strand_id
1 'polypeptide(L)'
;MDVVAAIRIVDQRINGISVGEFGMSVFMGVVMGIQPIFGSGDLAFCKEAAALCPEIVTVSVKEGVIPGSGRECLTEEYRERNTAAIHLHPHEARRRIYEGACEAARRFVSAPEAFSVRPLEAPYTIEIDYRTDARSVYDCRRYQHPSDLIAALNQSWEDRPQ
;
A
#
# COMPACT_ATOMS: atom_id res chain seq x y z
N MET A 1 -4.45 -5.12 -7.96
CA MET A 1 -3.34 -4.30 -8.50
C MET A 1 -2.50 -4.15 -7.26
N ASP A 2 -1.34 -4.79 -7.27
CA ASP A 2 -0.62 -5.15 -6.06
C ASP A 2 0.70 -4.37 -6.11
N VAL A 3 0.76 -3.22 -5.45
CA VAL A 3 2.03 -2.49 -5.21
C VAL A 3 2.69 -3.14 -4.00
N VAL A 4 3.80 -3.83 -4.22
CA VAL A 4 4.39 -4.68 -3.21
C VAL A 4 5.60 -4.03 -2.54
N ALA A 5 5.64 -4.11 -1.20
CA ALA A 5 6.53 -3.43 -0.24
C ALA A 5 8.04 -3.77 -0.35
N ALA A 6 8.40 -4.79 -1.12
CA ALA A 6 9.80 -5.19 -1.31
C ALA A 6 9.91 -6.06 -2.55
N ILE A 7 11.06 -6.03 -3.22
CA ILE A 7 11.35 -6.80 -4.46
C ILE A 7 11.03 -8.30 -4.32
N ARG A 8 11.18 -8.84 -3.10
CA ARG A 8 10.92 -10.24 -2.77
C ARG A 8 9.49 -10.54 -2.36
N ILE A 9 8.65 -9.56 -2.08
CA ILE A 9 7.25 -9.84 -1.75
C ILE A 9 6.47 -9.87 -3.09
N VAL A 10 5.49 -10.74 -3.19
CA VAL A 10 4.58 -10.88 -4.35
C VAL A 10 3.20 -10.34 -4.00
N ASP A 11 2.77 -10.61 -2.77
CA ASP A 11 1.53 -10.08 -2.20
C ASP A 11 1.63 -10.18 -0.67
N GLN A 12 0.97 -9.26 0.01
CA GLN A 12 0.80 -9.28 1.44
C GLN A 12 -0.67 -9.03 1.75
N ARG A 13 -1.26 -9.85 2.62
CA ARG A 13 -2.67 -9.78 2.96
C ARG A 13 -2.87 -9.60 4.45
N ILE A 14 -3.77 -8.70 4.83
CA ILE A 14 -4.25 -8.55 6.21
C ILE A 14 -5.72 -8.96 6.23
N ASN A 15 -6.08 -9.98 7.02
CA ASN A 15 -7.42 -10.56 7.04
C ASN A 15 -7.95 -10.92 5.62
N GLY A 16 -7.07 -11.42 4.76
CA GLY A 16 -7.39 -11.78 3.37
C GLY A 16 -7.44 -10.60 2.38
N ILE A 17 -7.30 -9.35 2.85
CA ILE A 17 -7.27 -8.16 1.99
C ILE A 17 -5.82 -7.92 1.53
N SER A 18 -5.57 -7.98 0.21
CA SER A 18 -4.28 -7.61 -0.37
C SER A 18 -3.96 -6.14 -0.10
N VAL A 19 -2.76 -5.89 0.41
CA VAL A 19 -2.27 -4.57 0.80
C VAL A 19 -0.83 -4.37 0.34
N GLY A 20 -0.57 -3.16 -0.16
CA GLY A 20 0.78 -2.61 -0.23
C GLY A 20 1.17 -1.87 1.05
N GLU A 21 2.29 -1.15 0.99
CA GLU A 21 2.79 -0.31 2.10
C GLU A 21 1.76 0.70 2.61
N PHE A 22 1.02 1.29 1.69
CA PHE A 22 -0.06 2.21 2.04
C PHE A 22 -1.17 1.51 2.82
N GLY A 23 -1.66 0.37 2.33
CA GLY A 23 -2.74 -0.37 3.00
C GLY A 23 -2.36 -0.83 4.41
N MET A 24 -1.11 -1.30 4.60
CA MET A 24 -0.58 -1.58 5.94
C MET A 24 -0.59 -0.33 6.82
N SER A 25 -0.12 0.81 6.31
CA SER A 25 -0.08 2.08 7.03
C SER A 25 -1.48 2.55 7.42
N VAL A 26 -2.47 2.37 6.55
CA VAL A 26 -3.88 2.69 6.84
C VAL A 26 -4.40 1.86 8.00
N PHE A 27 -4.25 0.53 7.97
CA PHE A 27 -4.80 -0.31 9.03
C PHE A 27 -4.09 -0.12 10.37
N MET A 28 -2.77 0.09 10.36
CA MET A 28 -2.04 0.51 11.57
C MET A 28 -2.55 1.86 12.08
N GLY A 29 -2.75 2.83 11.18
CA GLY A 29 -3.30 4.14 11.48
C GLY A 29 -4.67 4.06 12.15
N VAL A 30 -5.59 3.27 11.59
CA VAL A 30 -6.95 3.07 12.14
C VAL A 30 -6.91 2.52 13.56
N VAL A 31 -6.04 1.53 13.84
CA VAL A 31 -5.84 0.99 15.20
C VAL A 31 -5.33 2.06 16.17
N MET A 32 -4.54 3.02 15.68
CA MET A 32 -4.01 4.14 16.46
C MET A 32 -4.93 5.38 16.46
N GLY A 33 -6.11 5.33 15.82
CA GLY A 33 -7.01 6.48 15.68
C GLY A 33 -6.53 7.56 14.70
N ILE A 34 -5.68 7.20 13.74
CA ILE A 34 -5.13 8.08 12.70
C ILE A 34 -5.84 7.81 11.37
N GLN A 35 -6.33 8.86 10.73
CA GLN A 35 -7.04 8.78 9.44
C GLN A 35 -6.15 9.29 8.30
N PRO A 36 -6.03 8.54 7.20
CA PRO A 36 -5.33 9.00 6.01
C PRO A 36 -6.23 10.00 5.24
N ILE A 37 -5.74 11.23 5.04
CA ILE A 37 -6.49 12.28 4.33
C ILE A 37 -5.92 12.61 2.94
N PHE A 38 -4.65 12.28 2.72
CA PHE A 38 -3.93 12.63 1.50
C PHE A 38 -2.91 11.56 1.11
N GLY A 39 -2.78 11.31 -0.19
CA GLY A 39 -1.73 10.49 -0.77
C GLY A 39 -1.24 11.04 -2.10
N SER A 40 0.07 11.00 -2.37
CA SER A 40 0.62 11.35 -3.68
C SER A 40 1.66 10.34 -4.14
N GLY A 41 1.70 10.06 -5.44
CA GLY A 41 2.68 9.12 -5.98
C GLY A 41 2.39 8.72 -7.42
N ASP A 42 2.54 7.42 -7.68
CA ASP A 42 2.15 6.81 -8.95
C ASP A 42 0.62 6.76 -9.11
N LEU A 43 0.13 6.75 -10.35
CA LEU A 43 -1.29 6.57 -10.64
C LEU A 43 -1.86 5.27 -10.06
N ALA A 44 -1.10 4.16 -10.08
CA ALA A 44 -1.52 2.89 -9.48
C ALA A 44 -1.75 3.04 -7.96
N PHE A 45 -0.78 3.66 -7.26
CA PHE A 45 -0.91 3.99 -5.84
C PHE A 45 -2.16 4.85 -5.57
N CYS A 46 -2.42 5.88 -6.38
CA CYS A 46 -3.58 6.76 -6.18
C CYS A 46 -4.90 6.00 -6.31
N LYS A 47 -4.99 5.06 -7.27
CA LYS A 47 -6.16 4.20 -7.46
C LYS A 47 -6.36 3.26 -6.28
N GLU A 48 -5.30 2.62 -5.80
CA GLU A 48 -5.35 1.74 -4.63
C GLU A 48 -5.75 2.51 -3.36
N ALA A 49 -5.16 3.69 -3.15
CA ALA A 49 -5.48 4.53 -2.01
C ALA A 49 -6.95 4.98 -2.01
N ALA A 50 -7.48 5.42 -3.16
CA ALA A 50 -8.89 5.81 -3.29
C ALA A 50 -9.85 4.62 -3.15
N ALA A 51 -9.45 3.41 -3.57
CA ALA A 51 -10.27 2.21 -3.38
C ALA A 51 -10.35 1.79 -1.91
N LEU A 52 -9.25 1.93 -1.15
CA LEU A 52 -9.20 1.60 0.28
C LEU A 52 -9.81 2.69 1.17
N CYS A 53 -9.61 3.96 0.80
CA CYS A 53 -10.04 5.14 1.57
C CYS A 53 -10.84 6.06 0.64
N PRO A 54 -12.16 5.86 0.46
CA PRO A 54 -12.93 6.58 -0.56
C PRO A 54 -12.87 8.11 -0.50
N GLU A 55 -12.75 8.69 0.70
CA GLU A 55 -12.70 10.14 0.89
C GLU A 55 -11.29 10.74 0.78
N ILE A 56 -10.24 9.91 0.69
CA ILE A 56 -8.86 10.39 0.60
C ILE A 56 -8.65 11.25 -0.65
N VAL A 57 -7.93 12.36 -0.51
CA VAL A 57 -7.47 13.12 -1.68
C VAL A 57 -6.21 12.47 -2.23
N THR A 58 -6.20 12.16 -3.52
CA THR A 58 -5.02 11.60 -4.19
C THR A 58 -4.51 12.51 -5.30
N VAL A 59 -3.18 12.54 -5.46
CA VAL A 59 -2.51 13.26 -6.55
C VAL A 59 -1.49 12.34 -7.21
N SER A 60 -1.74 11.95 -8.46
CA SER A 60 -0.74 11.27 -9.26
C SER A 60 0.23 12.28 -9.87
N VAL A 61 1.53 12.02 -9.71
CA VAL A 61 2.61 12.83 -10.30
C VAL A 61 3.47 12.06 -11.29
N LYS A 62 3.22 10.75 -11.38
CA LYS A 62 3.82 9.87 -12.38
C LYS A 62 2.87 8.70 -12.66
N GLU A 63 3.11 8.03 -13.77
CA GLU A 63 2.44 6.80 -14.16
C GLU A 63 3.45 5.81 -14.74
N GLY A 64 3.57 4.64 -14.13
CA GLY A 64 4.29 3.51 -14.69
C GLY A 64 3.67 3.05 -16.01
N VAL A 65 4.51 2.75 -17.00
CA VAL A 65 4.04 2.38 -18.36
C VAL A 65 4.03 0.87 -18.61
N ILE A 66 4.53 0.08 -17.67
CA ILE A 66 4.64 -1.37 -17.81
C ILE A 66 3.44 -2.02 -17.11
N PRO A 67 2.54 -2.70 -17.84
CA PRO A 67 1.35 -3.29 -17.26
C PRO A 67 1.64 -4.60 -16.51
N GLY A 68 0.65 -5.07 -15.76
CA GLY A 68 0.70 -6.34 -15.02
C GLY A 68 1.21 -6.20 -13.59
N SER A 69 1.04 -7.24 -12.79
CA SER A 69 1.41 -7.26 -11.37
C SER A 69 2.87 -7.65 -11.13
N GLY A 70 3.54 -8.25 -12.12
CA GLY A 70 4.90 -8.76 -11.99
C GLY A 70 5.00 -10.03 -11.13
N ARG A 71 3.88 -10.69 -10.81
CA ARG A 71 3.86 -11.94 -10.04
C ARG A 71 4.67 -13.05 -10.71
N GLU A 72 4.71 -13.05 -12.04
CA GLU A 72 5.44 -13.99 -12.89
C GLU A 72 6.97 -13.76 -12.91
N CYS A 73 7.42 -12.58 -12.47
CA CYS A 73 8.83 -12.21 -12.48
C CYS A 73 9.62 -13.01 -11.44
N LEU A 74 10.88 -13.29 -11.75
CA LEU A 74 11.90 -13.58 -10.73
C LEU A 74 12.33 -12.29 -10.02
N THR A 75 13.05 -12.41 -8.91
CA THR A 75 13.43 -11.27 -8.06
C THR A 75 14.20 -10.21 -8.85
N GLU A 76 15.19 -10.62 -9.64
CA GLU A 76 15.97 -9.71 -10.49
C GLU A 76 15.13 -9.07 -11.59
N GLU A 77 14.25 -9.85 -12.24
CA GLU A 77 13.36 -9.32 -13.28
C GLU A 77 12.37 -8.29 -12.71
N TYR A 78 11.84 -8.54 -11.51
CA TYR A 78 10.92 -7.61 -10.86
C TYR A 78 11.62 -6.30 -10.49
N ARG A 79 12.90 -6.37 -10.05
CA ARG A 79 13.73 -5.20 -9.74
C ARG A 79 13.86 -4.26 -10.94
N GLU A 80 14.01 -4.81 -12.14
CA GLU A 80 14.20 -4.04 -13.37
C GLU A 80 12.87 -3.63 -14.03
N ARG A 81 11.76 -4.32 -13.71
CA ARG A 81 10.47 -4.16 -14.36
C ARG A 81 9.93 -2.74 -14.30
N ASN A 82 9.84 -2.13 -13.11
CA ASN A 82 9.08 -0.88 -12.93
C ASN A 82 9.94 0.38 -13.07
N THR A 83 10.93 0.35 -13.98
CA THR A 83 11.89 1.44 -14.18
C THR A 83 11.41 2.54 -15.13
N ALA A 84 10.44 2.23 -16.01
CA ALA A 84 9.90 3.19 -16.98
C ALA A 84 8.59 3.84 -16.47
N ALA A 85 8.52 5.17 -16.55
CA ALA A 85 7.33 5.93 -16.18
C ALA A 85 7.24 7.27 -16.94
N ILE A 86 6.02 7.79 -17.05
CA ILE A 86 5.74 9.16 -17.50
C ILE A 86 5.66 10.04 -16.26
N HIS A 87 6.47 11.09 -16.21
CA HIS A 87 6.54 12.01 -15.07
C HIS A 87 5.96 13.38 -15.41
N LEU A 88 5.27 13.99 -14.45
CA LEU A 88 5.04 15.42 -14.50
C LEU A 88 6.35 16.18 -14.32
N HIS A 89 6.43 17.37 -14.92
CA HIS A 89 7.51 18.29 -14.63
C HIS A 89 7.55 18.61 -13.12
N PRO A 90 8.72 18.67 -12.45
CA PRO A 90 8.80 18.81 -10.99
C PRO A 90 8.05 20.02 -10.43
N HIS A 91 8.02 21.15 -11.15
CA HIS A 91 7.26 22.32 -10.73
C HIS A 91 5.76 22.05 -10.69
N GLU A 92 5.24 21.31 -11.67
CA GLU A 92 3.82 20.98 -11.73
C GLU A 92 3.46 19.91 -10.70
N ALA A 93 4.30 18.91 -10.51
CA ALA A 93 4.13 17.90 -9.45
C ALA A 93 4.01 18.57 -8.07
N ARG A 94 4.94 19.47 -7.73
CA ARG A 94 4.90 20.20 -6.45
C ARG A 94 3.66 21.05 -6.28
N ARG A 95 3.25 21.77 -7.33
CA ARG A 95 2.03 22.60 -7.31
C ARG A 95 0.80 21.75 -7.01
N ARG A 96 0.61 20.64 -7.73
CA ARG A 96 -0.52 19.74 -7.52
C ARG A 96 -0.51 19.05 -6.15
N ILE A 97 0.66 18.62 -5.69
CA ILE A 97 0.81 18.04 -4.34
C ILE A 97 0.37 19.04 -3.28
N TYR A 98 0.84 20.29 -3.38
CA TYR A 98 0.47 21.34 -2.43
C TYR A 98 -1.04 21.61 -2.45
N GLU A 99 -1.62 21.80 -3.64
CA GLU A 99 -3.06 22.05 -3.80
C GLU A 99 -3.90 20.88 -3.25
N GLY A 100 -3.53 19.64 -3.55
CA GLY A 100 -4.21 18.44 -3.06
C GLY A 100 -4.09 18.27 -1.54
N ALA A 101 -2.92 18.53 -0.96
CA ALA A 101 -2.72 18.48 0.48
C ALA A 101 -3.54 19.57 1.20
N CYS A 102 -3.60 20.79 0.65
CA CYS A 102 -4.46 21.84 1.19
C CYS A 102 -5.94 21.47 1.11
N GLU A 103 -6.38 20.87 0.01
CA GLU A 103 -7.76 20.41 -0.13
C GLU A 103 -8.11 19.31 0.87
N ALA A 104 -7.23 18.31 1.03
CA ALA A 104 -7.39 17.26 2.03
C ALA A 104 -7.57 17.82 3.43
N ALA A 105 -6.71 18.77 3.83
CA ALA A 105 -6.77 19.40 5.13
C ALA A 105 -8.09 20.17 5.34
N ARG A 106 -8.56 20.92 4.34
CA ARG A 106 -9.83 21.66 4.41
C ARG A 106 -11.02 20.72 4.55
N ARG A 107 -11.07 19.66 3.75
CA ARG A 107 -12.14 18.65 3.81
C ARG A 107 -12.15 17.95 5.16
N PHE A 108 -10.96 17.56 5.66
CA PHE A 108 -10.83 16.90 6.95
C PHE A 108 -11.31 17.77 8.11
N VAL A 109 -10.92 19.04 8.16
CA VAL A 109 -11.39 19.97 9.20
C VAL A 109 -12.91 20.15 9.15
N SER A 110 -13.50 20.11 7.96
CA SER A 110 -14.95 20.30 7.79
C SER A 110 -15.76 19.06 8.13
N ALA A 111 -15.23 17.86 7.88
CA ALA A 111 -15.92 16.58 8.07
C ALA A 111 -14.92 15.44 8.37
N PRO A 112 -14.34 15.37 9.59
CA PRO A 112 -13.30 14.39 9.91
C PRO A 112 -13.82 12.95 9.85
N GLU A 113 -15.08 12.72 10.23
CA GLU A 113 -15.72 11.40 10.21
C GLU A 113 -15.88 10.82 8.79
N ALA A 114 -15.87 11.67 7.76
CA ALA A 114 -15.93 11.20 6.37
C ALA A 114 -14.66 10.41 6.00
N PHE A 115 -13.52 10.72 6.63
CA PHE A 115 -12.24 10.06 6.38
C PHE A 115 -12.05 8.75 7.18
N SER A 116 -13.08 8.32 7.91
CA SER A 116 -13.03 7.08 8.67
C SER A 116 -12.94 5.86 7.76
N VAL A 117 -11.92 5.03 8.00
CA VAL A 117 -11.75 3.74 7.34
C VAL A 117 -12.27 2.65 8.26
N ARG A 118 -13.02 1.68 7.71
CA ARG A 118 -13.58 0.59 8.51
C ARG A 118 -12.45 -0.20 9.19
N PRO A 119 -12.50 -0.41 10.53
CA PRO A 119 -11.53 -1.23 11.22
C PRO A 119 -11.62 -2.69 10.77
N LEU A 120 -10.49 -3.38 10.83
CA LEU A 120 -10.46 -4.83 10.69
C LEU A 120 -10.92 -5.49 11.99
N GLU A 121 -11.55 -6.66 11.86
CA GLU A 121 -12.02 -7.43 13.00
C GLU A 121 -11.00 -8.51 13.37
N ALA A 122 -10.80 -8.73 14.67
CA ALA A 122 -9.95 -9.80 15.15
C ALA A 122 -10.62 -11.18 14.97
N PRO A 123 -9.86 -12.28 14.84
CA PRO A 123 -8.40 -12.37 14.91
C PRO A 123 -7.71 -11.78 13.68
N TYR A 124 -6.56 -11.15 13.89
CA TYR A 124 -5.77 -10.58 12.80
C TYR A 124 -4.86 -11.64 12.18
N THR A 125 -4.90 -11.76 10.86
CA THR A 125 -4.02 -12.65 10.10
C THR A 125 -3.18 -11.85 9.11
N ILE A 126 -1.87 -12.10 9.09
CA ILE A 126 -0.95 -11.57 8.10
C ILE A 126 -0.49 -12.74 7.24
N GLU A 127 -0.67 -12.66 5.92
CA GLU A 127 -0.15 -13.63 4.97
C GLU A 127 0.79 -12.93 4.00
N ILE A 128 1.95 -13.51 3.73
CA ILE A 128 2.93 -12.93 2.82
C ILE A 128 3.38 -14.00 1.84
N ASP A 129 3.23 -13.73 0.55
CA ASP A 129 3.78 -14.55 -0.51
C ASP A 129 5.15 -13.99 -0.89
N TYR A 130 6.23 -14.70 -0.55
CA TYR A 130 7.58 -14.35 -0.95
C TYR A 130 7.95 -15.00 -2.28
N ARG A 131 8.56 -14.21 -3.15
CA ARG A 131 9.15 -14.65 -4.41
C ARG A 131 10.35 -15.56 -4.14
N THR A 132 10.36 -16.70 -4.83
CA THR A 132 11.49 -17.64 -4.82
C THR A 132 12.30 -17.53 -6.11
N ASP A 133 13.35 -18.33 -6.24
CA ASP A 133 14.16 -18.42 -7.47
C ASP A 133 13.47 -19.23 -8.57
N ALA A 134 12.29 -19.82 -8.30
CA ALA A 134 11.47 -20.50 -9.28
C ALA A 134 10.23 -19.67 -9.64
N ARG A 135 9.94 -19.58 -10.94
CA ARG A 135 8.78 -18.81 -11.45
C ARG A 135 7.48 -19.35 -10.89
N SER A 136 6.61 -18.45 -10.45
CA SER A 136 5.28 -18.77 -9.92
C SER A 136 5.29 -19.72 -8.72
N VAL A 137 6.45 -19.89 -8.07
CA VAL A 137 6.59 -20.63 -6.81
C VAL A 137 6.85 -19.59 -5.72
N TYR A 138 6.04 -19.64 -4.67
CA TYR A 138 6.08 -18.67 -3.58
C TYR A 138 6.30 -19.39 -2.24
N ASP A 139 7.14 -18.81 -1.39
CA ASP A 139 7.21 -19.16 0.03
C ASP A 139 6.11 -18.37 0.74
N CYS A 140 5.04 -19.05 1.15
CA CYS A 140 3.89 -18.42 1.80
C CYS A 140 4.03 -18.53 3.31
N ARG A 141 4.05 -17.39 3.99
CA ARG A 141 4.12 -17.32 5.45
C ARG A 141 2.86 -16.71 6.03
N ARG A 142 2.45 -17.21 7.19
CA ARG A 142 1.25 -16.77 7.88
C ARG A 142 1.53 -16.50 9.35
N TYR A 143 1.05 -15.37 9.81
CA TYR A 143 1.14 -14.90 11.19
C TYR A 143 -0.26 -14.56 11.70
N GLN A 144 -0.48 -14.69 13.01
CA GLN A 144 -1.79 -14.44 13.60
C GLN A 144 -1.64 -13.86 15.00
N HIS A 145 -2.51 -12.90 15.33
CA HIS A 145 -2.65 -12.43 16.70
C HIS A 145 -4.14 -12.30 17.05
N PRO A 146 -4.57 -12.76 18.25
CA PRO A 146 -5.99 -12.80 18.61
C PRO A 146 -6.65 -11.42 18.77
N SER A 147 -5.88 -10.35 18.98
CA SER A 147 -6.45 -9.03 19.31
C SER A 147 -5.57 -7.81 18.98
N ASP A 148 -4.39 -7.99 18.39
CA ASP A 148 -3.42 -6.90 18.17
C ASP A 148 -2.80 -7.03 16.79
N LEU A 149 -3.22 -6.16 15.88
CA LEU A 149 -2.76 -6.13 14.50
C LEU A 149 -1.27 -5.79 14.41
N ILE A 150 -0.80 -4.87 15.26
CA ILE A 150 0.60 -4.41 15.25
C ILE A 150 1.50 -5.54 15.72
N ALA A 151 1.10 -6.30 16.75
CA ALA A 151 1.82 -7.50 17.16
C ALA A 151 1.90 -8.55 16.04
N ALA A 152 0.83 -8.78 15.28
CA ALA A 152 0.85 -9.69 14.14
C ALA A 152 1.80 -9.23 13.02
N LEU A 153 1.83 -7.92 12.74
CA LEU A 153 2.75 -7.32 11.76
C LEU A 153 4.20 -7.39 12.23
N ASN A 154 4.48 -7.16 13.51
CA ASN A 154 5.83 -7.28 14.07
C ASN A 154 6.38 -8.71 13.96
N GLN A 155 5.55 -9.73 14.24
CA GLN A 155 5.92 -11.13 14.02
C GLN A 155 6.34 -11.38 12.55
N SER A 156 5.59 -10.83 11.59
CA SER A 156 5.94 -10.98 10.17
C SER A 156 7.24 -10.27 9.78
N TRP A 157 7.57 -9.18 10.47
CA TRP A 157 8.79 -8.41 10.23
C TRP A 157 10.03 -9.09 10.81
N GLU A 158 9.91 -9.67 12.00
CA GLU A 158 11.01 -10.37 12.68
C GLU A 158 11.44 -11.64 11.93
N ASP A 159 10.47 -12.36 11.34
CA ASP A 159 10.71 -13.58 10.58
C ASP A 159 11.04 -13.32 9.10
N ARG A 160 11.15 -12.06 8.65
CA ARG A 160 11.36 -11.78 7.23
C ARG A 160 12.65 -12.44 6.71
N PRO A 161 12.62 -13.10 5.55
CA PRO A 161 13.82 -13.67 4.95
C PRO A 161 14.81 -12.56 4.59
N GLN A 162 16.08 -12.75 4.98
CA GLN A 162 17.19 -11.85 4.66
C GLN A 162 17.46 -11.82 3.14
#